data_AF-A0A0K0DDK7-F1
#
_entry.id   AF-A0A0K0DDK7-F1
#
_cell.length_a   1.000
_cell.length_b   1.000
_cell.length_c   1.000
_cell.angle_alpha   90.00
_cell.angle_beta   90.00
_cell.angle_gamma   90.00
#
_symmetry.space_group_name_H-M   'P 1'
#
loop_
_entity.id
_entity.type
_entity.pdbx_description
1 polymer ?
#
loop_
_entity_poly.entity_id
_entity_poly.type
_entity_poly.pdbx_seq_one_letter_code
_entity_poly.pdbx_strand_id
1 'polypeptide(L)'
;MDFSSADVNKLKGEFLQTAADLFESVLSKPPTHNIVDLWKEHQHIRKTLEEISTKQALLGDTDVRLLKPRDVPEKQCCLTVPRHAIISTDLAKKVKSDSKWTSYLNVLPNVYTTPLFYTEEELRVVPSFQNQKARTQPPLMYSSPFTVVNFTFSLYRWSVGTVTTRINLIPCETTRADGAVDMVPALIPMLDMANHEVVLGSDDLGDAVSMFYGRRSCAEHLLHNGFVPPDNNPFDSYKLKISLGRSDKMFKEKQKLFVEMGFSESSNVYMHDIILGPQPFHPSLEHFARVYVADNPEVHLINTVKCSYPMEASKPATLRKAVDFLKNRFAILERAYGTIAEGRTSNEINMARLKKAEVAILKNAR
;
A
#
# COMPACT_ATOMS: atom_id res chain seq x y z
N MET A 1 -20.90 -30.12 -18.58
CA MET A 1 -21.16 -31.32 -17.77
C MET A 1 -22.15 -30.91 -16.70
N ASP A 2 -23.33 -31.51 -16.66
CA ASP A 2 -24.31 -31.20 -15.62
C ASP A 2 -23.91 -31.90 -14.33
N PHE A 3 -23.52 -31.13 -13.32
CA PHE A 3 -23.27 -31.65 -11.98
C PHE A 3 -24.60 -32.06 -11.32
N SER A 4 -24.61 -33.19 -10.61
CA SER A 4 -25.76 -33.53 -9.77
C SER A 4 -25.89 -32.56 -8.59
N SER A 5 -27.10 -32.39 -8.05
CA SER A 5 -27.34 -31.55 -6.86
C SER A 5 -26.47 -31.96 -5.66
N ALA A 6 -26.17 -33.26 -5.52
CA ALA A 6 -25.28 -33.78 -4.47
C ALA A 6 -23.81 -33.36 -4.70
N ASP A 7 -23.34 -33.41 -5.94
CA ASP A 7 -21.98 -33.01 -6.29
C ASP A 7 -21.76 -31.51 -6.10
N VAL A 8 -22.75 -30.69 -6.46
CA VAL A 8 -22.75 -29.24 -6.20
C VAL A 8 -22.63 -28.93 -4.71
N ASN A 9 -23.41 -29.62 -3.87
CA ASN A 9 -23.38 -29.39 -2.42
C ASN A 9 -22.06 -29.86 -1.79
N LYS A 10 -21.49 -30.96 -2.27
CA LYS A 10 -20.17 -31.45 -1.84
C LYS A 10 -19.07 -30.45 -2.20
N LEU A 11 -18.99 -30.04 -3.46
CA LEU A 11 -18.03 -29.03 -3.93
C LEU A 11 -18.16 -27.71 -3.16
N LYS A 12 -19.40 -27.29 -2.85
CA LYS A 12 -19.66 -26.15 -1.96
C LYS A 12 -19.04 -26.33 -0.59
N GLY A 13 -19.33 -27.44 0.10
CA GLY A 13 -18.74 -27.71 1.42
C GLY A 13 -17.21 -27.66 1.42
N GLU A 14 -16.56 -28.20 0.38
CA GLU A 14 -15.10 -28.25 0.29
C GLU A 14 -14.44 -26.87 0.21
N PHE A 15 -14.86 -26.00 -0.71
CA PHE A 15 -14.22 -24.68 -0.83
C PHE A 15 -14.56 -23.77 0.36
N LEU A 16 -15.72 -24.00 1.00
CA LEU A 16 -16.11 -23.28 2.22
C LEU A 16 -15.24 -23.64 3.40
N GLN A 17 -14.97 -24.92 3.61
CA GLN A 17 -14.04 -25.37 4.63
C GLN A 17 -12.64 -24.78 4.34
N THR A 18 -12.20 -24.84 3.09
CA THR A 18 -10.90 -24.29 2.69
C THR A 18 -10.79 -22.78 2.95
N ALA A 19 -11.87 -22.02 2.69
CA ALA A 19 -11.92 -20.58 2.97
C ALA A 19 -11.94 -20.27 4.48
N ALA A 20 -12.69 -21.04 5.26
CA ALA A 20 -12.75 -20.91 6.72
C ALA A 20 -11.37 -21.20 7.34
N ASP A 21 -10.75 -22.31 6.92
CA ASP A 21 -9.41 -22.70 7.38
C ASP A 21 -8.38 -21.63 7.06
N LEU A 22 -8.41 -21.04 5.85
CA LEU A 22 -7.51 -19.95 5.46
C LEU A 22 -7.72 -18.69 6.32
N PHE A 23 -8.98 -18.36 6.63
CA PHE A 23 -9.30 -17.22 7.48
C PHE A 23 -8.79 -17.41 8.90
N GLU A 24 -9.09 -18.55 9.53
CA GLU A 24 -8.69 -18.85 10.91
C GLU A 24 -7.18 -19.04 11.07
N SER A 25 -6.54 -19.70 10.10
CA SER A 25 -5.12 -20.03 10.21
C SER A 25 -4.21 -18.86 9.86
N VAL A 26 -4.60 -17.99 8.92
CA VAL A 26 -3.76 -16.94 8.34
C VAL A 26 -4.41 -15.55 8.42
N LEU A 27 -5.54 -15.31 7.74
CA LEU A 27 -6.04 -13.94 7.52
C LEU A 27 -6.52 -13.22 8.79
N SER A 28 -6.90 -13.97 9.82
CA SER A 28 -7.32 -13.43 11.13
C SER A 28 -6.15 -13.08 12.05
N LYS A 29 -4.92 -13.46 11.68
CA LYS A 29 -3.70 -13.24 12.48
C LYS A 29 -2.88 -12.08 11.90
N PRO A 30 -2.09 -11.37 12.73
CA PRO A 30 -1.15 -10.39 12.21
C PRO A 30 -0.09 -11.09 11.34
N PRO A 31 0.31 -10.49 10.21
CA PRO A 31 1.32 -11.06 9.33
C PRO A 31 2.68 -11.14 10.03
N THR A 32 3.48 -12.16 9.68
CA THR A 32 4.84 -12.30 10.21
C THR A 32 5.75 -11.13 9.84
N HIS A 33 6.65 -10.76 10.75
CA HIS A 33 7.67 -9.73 10.52
C HIS A 33 8.88 -10.24 9.71
N ASN A 34 9.01 -11.56 9.54
CA ASN A 34 10.07 -12.16 8.74
C ASN A 34 9.67 -12.15 7.25
N ILE A 35 10.46 -11.49 6.40
CA ILE A 35 10.15 -11.32 4.97
C ILE A 35 10.07 -12.66 4.21
N VAL A 36 10.91 -13.64 4.55
CA VAL A 36 10.91 -14.95 3.90
C VAL A 36 9.64 -15.71 4.25
N ASP A 37 9.27 -15.70 5.53
CA ASP A 37 8.04 -16.36 5.98
C ASP A 37 6.79 -15.62 5.50
N LEU A 38 6.84 -14.28 5.41
CA LEU A 38 5.77 -13.46 4.84
C LEU A 38 5.55 -13.79 3.36
N TRP A 39 6.64 -14.01 2.61
CA TRP A 39 6.54 -14.45 1.22
C TRP A 39 5.91 -15.84 1.09
N LYS A 40 6.31 -16.79 1.95
CA LYS A 40 5.69 -18.13 1.98
C LYS A 40 4.22 -18.08 2.36
N GLU A 41 3.87 -17.26 3.36
CA GLU A 41 2.49 -17.00 3.79
C GLU A 41 1.67 -16.44 2.61
N HIS A 42 2.21 -15.46 1.90
CA HIS A 42 1.58 -14.89 0.71
C HIS A 42 1.39 -15.89 -0.43
N GLN A 43 2.40 -16.72 -0.73
CA GLN A 43 2.29 -17.81 -1.71
C GLN A 43 1.21 -18.82 -1.31
N HIS A 44 1.16 -19.19 -0.02
CA HIS A 44 0.15 -20.09 0.50
C HIS A 44 -1.26 -19.51 0.35
N ILE A 45 -1.48 -18.25 0.77
CA ILE A 45 -2.75 -17.54 0.62
C ILE A 45 -3.19 -17.56 -0.86
N ARG A 46 -2.30 -17.18 -1.79
CA ARG A 46 -2.62 -17.14 -3.22
C ARG A 46 -3.02 -18.50 -3.77
N LYS A 47 -2.21 -19.53 -3.50
CA LYS A 47 -2.47 -20.90 -3.96
C LYS A 47 -3.84 -21.39 -3.47
N THR A 48 -4.11 -21.24 -2.18
CA THR A 48 -5.39 -21.64 -1.58
C THR A 48 -6.57 -20.91 -2.22
N LEU A 49 -6.41 -19.61 -2.50
CA LEU A 49 -7.45 -18.80 -3.12
C LEU A 49 -7.66 -19.12 -4.61
N GLU A 50 -6.62 -19.50 -5.35
CA GLU A 50 -6.72 -20.01 -6.73
C GLU A 50 -7.40 -21.39 -6.78
N GLU A 51 -7.11 -22.27 -5.82
CA GLU A 51 -7.80 -23.56 -5.67
C GLU A 51 -9.30 -23.35 -5.41
N ILE A 52 -9.66 -22.43 -4.50
CA ILE A 52 -11.06 -22.04 -4.27
C ILE A 52 -11.68 -21.50 -5.56
N SER A 53 -11.01 -20.59 -6.27
CA SER A 53 -11.52 -20.01 -7.52
C SER A 53 -11.75 -21.06 -8.60
N THR A 54 -10.85 -22.04 -8.73
CA THR A 54 -10.96 -23.14 -9.70
C THR A 54 -12.16 -24.02 -9.38
N LYS A 55 -12.36 -24.37 -8.11
CA LYS A 55 -13.54 -25.14 -7.66
C LYS A 55 -14.85 -24.35 -7.86
N GLN A 56 -14.83 -23.04 -7.63
CA GLN A 56 -15.98 -22.15 -7.84
C GLN A 56 -16.36 -22.03 -9.33
N ALA A 57 -15.38 -21.99 -10.23
CA ALA A 57 -15.63 -21.95 -11.67
C ALA A 57 -16.38 -23.19 -12.18
N LEU A 58 -16.20 -24.35 -11.54
CA LEU A 58 -16.93 -25.59 -11.87
C LEU A 58 -18.42 -25.52 -11.52
N LEU A 59 -18.84 -24.63 -10.61
CA LEU A 59 -20.20 -24.56 -10.08
C LEU A 59 -21.10 -23.51 -10.77
N GLY A 60 -20.54 -22.63 -11.58
CA GLY A 60 -21.27 -21.74 -12.48
C GLY A 60 -21.79 -20.38 -11.94
N ASP A 61 -21.80 -19.44 -12.88
CA ASP A 61 -22.44 -18.11 -13.04
C ASP A 61 -22.09 -16.90 -12.13
N THR A 62 -21.36 -17.03 -11.02
CA THR A 62 -21.00 -15.81 -10.23
C THR A 62 -19.98 -14.93 -10.97
N ASP A 63 -18.93 -15.54 -11.54
CA ASP A 63 -17.87 -14.80 -12.26
C ASP A 63 -18.34 -14.31 -13.64
N VAL A 64 -19.27 -15.02 -14.30
CA VAL A 64 -19.89 -14.57 -15.56
C VAL A 64 -20.71 -13.28 -15.37
N ARG A 65 -21.36 -13.12 -14.20
CA ARG A 65 -22.08 -11.87 -13.85
C ARG A 65 -21.16 -10.70 -13.54
N LEU A 66 -19.95 -10.97 -13.04
CA LEU A 66 -18.92 -9.95 -12.81
C LEU A 66 -18.26 -9.52 -14.13
N LEU A 67 -18.19 -10.42 -15.12
CA LEU A 67 -17.48 -10.20 -16.39
C LEU A 67 -18.38 -9.71 -17.54
N LYS A 68 -19.72 -9.80 -17.43
CA LYS A 68 -20.63 -9.33 -18.49
C LYS A 68 -20.57 -7.80 -18.64
N PRO A 69 -20.14 -7.27 -19.81
CA PRO A 69 -20.38 -5.88 -20.15
C PRO A 69 -21.90 -5.64 -20.17
N ARG A 70 -22.38 -4.56 -19.57
CA ARG A 70 -23.77 -4.12 -19.70
C ARG A 70 -23.77 -2.74 -20.32
N ASP A 71 -24.38 -2.63 -21.50
CA ASP A 71 -24.55 -1.34 -22.17
C ASP A 71 -25.39 -0.40 -21.30
N VAL A 72 -24.86 0.79 -21.05
CA VAL A 72 -25.57 1.86 -20.36
C VAL A 72 -25.99 2.89 -21.42
N PRO A 73 -27.30 3.12 -21.65
CA PRO A 73 -27.76 4.10 -22.62
C PRO A 73 -27.26 5.51 -22.29
N GLU A 74 -26.77 6.20 -23.31
CA GLU A 74 -26.04 7.48 -23.31
C GLU A 74 -26.79 8.70 -22.73
N LYS A 75 -28.02 8.55 -22.22
CA LYS A 75 -28.92 9.68 -21.89
C LYS A 75 -29.54 9.66 -20.49
N GLN A 76 -28.91 9.01 -19.52
CA GLN A 76 -29.29 9.19 -18.12
C GLN A 76 -28.26 10.07 -17.39
N CYS A 77 -28.47 11.38 -17.49
CA CYS A 77 -27.99 12.30 -16.46
C CYS A 77 -28.78 11.99 -15.18
N CYS A 78 -28.17 11.26 -14.25
CA CYS A 78 -28.76 10.90 -12.96
C CYS A 78 -27.89 11.49 -11.85
N LEU A 79 -28.27 12.66 -11.33
CA LEU A 79 -29.03 12.83 -10.08
C LEU A 79 -28.20 12.70 -8.79
N THR A 80 -28.56 13.57 -7.83
CA THR A 80 -28.08 13.77 -6.46
C THR A 80 -27.59 12.51 -5.71
N VAL A 81 -26.39 12.62 -5.16
CA VAL A 81 -25.69 11.61 -4.33
C VAL A 81 -26.32 11.56 -2.93
N PRO A 82 -27.01 10.47 -2.52
CA PRO A 82 -27.49 10.30 -1.15
C PRO A 82 -26.31 9.99 -0.20
N ARG A 83 -26.34 10.57 1.02
CA ARG A 83 -25.23 10.60 2.00
C ARG A 83 -24.82 9.26 2.65
N HIS A 84 -25.38 8.11 2.23
CA HIS A 84 -25.11 6.82 2.88
C HIS A 84 -24.18 5.95 2.02
N ALA A 85 -22.88 6.09 2.19
CA ALA A 85 -21.89 5.22 1.57
C ALA A 85 -21.53 4.07 2.52
N ILE A 86 -21.87 2.83 2.16
CA ILE A 86 -21.49 1.63 2.92
C ILE A 86 -20.72 0.68 2.00
N ILE A 87 -19.47 0.43 2.37
CA ILE A 87 -18.47 -0.21 1.50
C ILE A 87 -18.61 -1.73 1.46
N SER A 88 -19.07 -2.39 2.52
CA SER A 88 -19.08 -3.86 2.56
C SER A 88 -20.41 -4.45 2.08
N THR A 89 -21.55 -4.07 2.68
CA THR A 89 -22.90 -4.62 2.39
C THR A 89 -23.35 -4.49 0.95
N ASP A 90 -22.97 -3.42 0.25
CA ASP A 90 -23.44 -3.12 -1.10
C ASP A 90 -22.57 -3.73 -2.23
N LEU A 91 -21.28 -3.99 -2.00
CA LEU A 91 -20.44 -4.69 -2.98
C LEU A 91 -20.87 -6.16 -3.14
N ALA A 92 -21.30 -6.80 -2.05
CA ALA A 92 -21.97 -8.10 -2.10
C ALA A 92 -23.34 -8.04 -2.83
N LYS A 93 -23.94 -6.85 -2.96
CA LYS A 93 -25.14 -6.63 -3.79
C LYS A 93 -24.84 -6.44 -5.28
N LYS A 94 -23.58 -6.43 -5.76
CA LYS A 94 -23.31 -6.59 -7.20
C LYS A 94 -23.98 -7.86 -7.78
N VAL A 95 -24.22 -8.84 -6.90
CA VAL A 95 -24.92 -10.10 -7.21
C VAL A 95 -26.45 -9.96 -7.15
N LYS A 96 -27.00 -8.92 -6.52
CA LYS A 96 -28.45 -8.68 -6.41
C LYS A 96 -28.95 -7.72 -7.49
N SER A 97 -30.04 -8.08 -8.15
CA SER A 97 -30.65 -7.27 -9.22
C SER A 97 -31.39 -6.01 -8.74
N ASP A 98 -31.62 -5.85 -7.44
CA ASP A 98 -32.44 -4.78 -6.83
C ASP A 98 -31.63 -3.68 -6.12
N SER A 99 -30.30 -3.64 -6.30
CA SER A 99 -29.46 -2.63 -5.66
C SER A 99 -29.72 -1.23 -6.22
N LYS A 100 -29.92 -0.25 -5.32
CA LYS A 100 -29.99 1.19 -5.69
C LYS A 100 -28.69 1.70 -6.32
N TRP A 101 -27.57 1.01 -6.11
CA TRP A 101 -26.26 1.36 -6.64
C TRP A 101 -25.89 0.59 -7.91
N THR A 102 -26.81 -0.17 -8.50
CA THR A 102 -26.53 -1.01 -9.69
C THR A 102 -25.87 -0.23 -10.81
N SER A 103 -26.32 0.98 -11.11
CA SER A 103 -25.74 1.82 -12.16
C SER A 103 -24.27 2.16 -11.89
N TYR A 104 -23.94 2.56 -10.66
CA TYR A 104 -22.57 2.85 -10.25
C TYR A 104 -21.69 1.58 -10.28
N LEU A 105 -22.19 0.46 -9.73
CA LEU A 105 -21.44 -0.79 -9.68
C LEU A 105 -21.15 -1.39 -11.07
N ASN A 106 -22.00 -1.11 -12.06
CA ASN A 106 -21.83 -1.58 -13.44
C ASN A 106 -20.78 -0.78 -14.23
N VAL A 107 -20.51 0.48 -13.87
CA VAL A 107 -19.50 1.32 -14.55
C VAL A 107 -18.10 1.20 -13.93
N LEU A 108 -17.98 0.53 -12.78
CA LEU A 108 -16.69 0.28 -12.15
C LEU A 108 -15.82 -0.69 -12.97
N PRO A 109 -14.49 -0.54 -12.95
CA PRO A 109 -13.58 -1.46 -13.64
C PRO A 109 -13.76 -2.91 -13.19
N ASN A 110 -13.65 -3.86 -14.11
CA ASN A 110 -13.71 -5.29 -13.79
C ASN A 110 -12.38 -5.84 -13.25
N VAL A 111 -11.27 -5.18 -13.56
CA VAL A 111 -9.91 -5.55 -13.15
C VAL A 111 -9.16 -4.28 -12.74
N TYR A 112 -8.23 -4.42 -11.79
CA TYR A 112 -7.36 -3.35 -11.30
C TYR A 112 -5.90 -3.72 -11.47
N THR A 113 -5.02 -2.73 -11.38
CA THR A 113 -3.56 -2.85 -11.54
C THR A 113 -2.81 -2.64 -10.22
N THR A 114 -3.48 -2.82 -9.08
CA THR A 114 -2.81 -2.87 -7.77
C THR A 114 -2.03 -4.18 -7.62
N PRO A 115 -0.99 -4.25 -6.76
CA PRO A 115 -0.18 -5.45 -6.56
C PRO A 115 -0.96 -6.72 -6.18
N LEU A 116 -2.17 -6.58 -5.64
CA LEU A 116 -3.08 -7.71 -5.38
C LEU A 116 -3.43 -8.47 -6.68
N PHE A 117 -3.37 -7.81 -7.83
CA PHE A 117 -3.68 -8.36 -9.14
C PHE A 117 -2.48 -8.89 -9.91
N TYR A 118 -1.26 -8.73 -9.38
CA TYR A 118 -0.03 -9.12 -10.07
C TYR A 118 0.17 -10.63 -10.05
N THR A 119 0.83 -11.19 -11.07
CA THR A 119 1.29 -12.60 -11.03
C THR A 119 2.37 -12.79 -9.96
N GLU A 120 2.78 -14.05 -9.71
CA GLU A 120 3.88 -14.30 -8.78
C GLU A 120 5.21 -13.75 -9.31
N GLU A 121 5.45 -13.90 -10.60
CA GLU A 121 6.64 -13.41 -11.30
C GLU A 121 6.72 -11.89 -11.23
N GLU A 122 5.59 -11.21 -11.47
CA GLU A 122 5.49 -9.76 -11.35
C GLU A 122 5.79 -9.29 -9.92
N LEU A 123 5.28 -9.97 -8.90
CA LEU A 123 5.53 -9.63 -7.50
C LEU A 123 7.00 -9.81 -7.07
N ARG A 124 7.70 -10.84 -7.59
CA ARG A 124 9.11 -11.08 -7.27
C ARG A 124 10.02 -9.92 -7.67
N VAL A 125 9.62 -9.15 -8.67
CA VAL A 125 10.40 -8.01 -9.17
C VAL A 125 9.94 -6.67 -8.61
N VAL A 126 8.88 -6.64 -7.78
CA VAL A 126 8.41 -5.42 -7.08
C VAL A 126 9.47 -5.02 -6.07
N PRO A 127 10.01 -3.79 -6.14
CA PRO A 127 10.84 -3.26 -5.07
C PRO A 127 10.06 -3.47 -3.79
N SER A 128 10.62 -4.27 -2.88
CA SER A 128 9.88 -4.77 -1.72
C SER A 128 9.14 -3.60 -1.09
N PHE A 129 7.79 -3.63 -1.05
CA PHE A 129 6.97 -2.62 -0.39
C PHE A 129 7.30 -2.67 1.10
N GLN A 130 8.41 -2.02 1.44
CA GLN A 130 9.16 -2.36 2.62
C GLN A 130 8.52 -1.58 3.77
N ASN A 131 7.48 -2.16 4.35
CA ASN A 131 6.80 -1.72 5.56
C ASN A 131 6.14 -0.34 5.43
N GLN A 132 5.13 -0.21 4.56
CA GLN A 132 4.00 0.59 5.01
C GLN A 132 3.45 -0.16 6.23
N LYS A 133 3.49 0.47 7.42
CA LYS A 133 2.89 -0.11 8.62
C LYS A 133 1.51 -0.59 8.21
N ALA A 134 1.25 -1.89 8.33
CA ALA A 134 -0.13 -2.35 8.43
C ALA A 134 -0.73 -1.48 9.53
N ARG A 135 -1.70 -0.63 9.17
CA ARG A 135 -2.43 0.12 10.19
C ARG A 135 -2.87 -0.94 11.21
N THR A 136 -2.62 -0.70 12.49
CA THR A 136 -3.05 -1.55 13.61
C THR A 136 -4.58 -1.66 13.73
N GLN A 137 -5.30 -1.08 12.76
CA GLN A 137 -6.71 -1.29 12.60
C GLN A 137 -6.92 -2.71 12.07
N PRO A 138 -7.88 -3.47 12.63
CA PRO A 138 -8.27 -4.75 12.04
C PRO A 138 -8.56 -4.54 10.55
N PRO A 139 -8.35 -5.55 9.70
CA PRO A 139 -8.72 -5.46 8.30
C PRO A 139 -10.13 -4.85 8.22
N LEU A 140 -10.32 -3.84 7.36
CA LEU A 140 -11.57 -3.08 7.20
C LEU A 140 -12.81 -3.97 6.94
N MET A 141 -12.59 -5.28 6.77
CA MET A 141 -13.53 -6.31 6.37
C MET A 141 -13.91 -7.29 7.50
N TYR A 142 -13.53 -7.06 8.77
CA TYR A 142 -14.05 -7.86 9.90
C TYR A 142 -15.60 -7.85 9.95
N SER A 143 -16.24 -6.86 9.32
CA SER A 143 -17.69 -6.71 9.16
C SER A 143 -18.13 -6.81 7.70
N SER A 144 -17.66 -7.83 6.98
CA SER A 144 -18.06 -8.07 5.59
C SER A 144 -19.43 -8.77 5.52
N PRO A 145 -20.36 -8.36 4.62
CA PRO A 145 -21.59 -9.11 4.36
C PRO A 145 -21.34 -10.40 3.56
N PHE A 146 -20.08 -10.72 3.26
CA PHE A 146 -19.74 -11.94 2.56
C PHE A 146 -20.18 -13.10 3.42
N THR A 147 -21.23 -13.76 2.97
CA THR A 147 -21.63 -15.04 3.49
C THR A 147 -20.89 -16.10 2.72
N VAL A 148 -20.74 -17.24 3.37
CA VAL A 148 -20.40 -18.54 2.77
C VAL A 148 -21.09 -18.73 1.40
N VAL A 149 -22.32 -18.26 1.21
CA VAL A 149 -23.09 -18.48 -0.02
C VAL A 149 -22.75 -17.50 -1.16
N ASN A 150 -22.21 -16.31 -0.87
CA ASN A 150 -21.98 -15.26 -1.88
C ASN A 150 -20.50 -14.86 -2.06
N PHE A 151 -19.58 -15.47 -1.31
CA PHE A 151 -18.16 -15.17 -1.38
C PHE A 151 -17.47 -15.92 -2.53
N THR A 152 -16.83 -15.20 -3.45
CA THR A 152 -15.82 -15.74 -4.36
C THR A 152 -14.51 -14.98 -4.19
N PHE A 153 -13.38 -15.65 -4.42
CA PHE A 153 -12.09 -14.95 -4.35
C PHE A 153 -12.00 -13.83 -5.38
N SER A 154 -12.53 -14.04 -6.59
CA SER A 154 -12.68 -13.02 -7.63
C SER A 154 -13.44 -11.79 -7.13
N LEU A 155 -14.60 -12.01 -6.48
CA LEU A 155 -15.41 -10.93 -5.89
C LEU A 155 -14.67 -10.22 -4.76
N TYR A 156 -13.94 -10.95 -3.91
CA TYR A 156 -13.12 -10.37 -2.85
C TYR A 156 -12.02 -9.48 -3.41
N ARG A 157 -11.21 -9.99 -4.35
CA ARG A 157 -10.14 -9.21 -5.01
C ARG A 157 -10.69 -7.96 -5.66
N TRP A 158 -11.77 -8.10 -6.43
CA TRP A 158 -12.44 -6.98 -7.09
C TRP A 158 -12.94 -5.94 -6.08
N SER A 159 -13.54 -6.39 -4.97
CA SER A 159 -14.03 -5.50 -3.91
C SER A 159 -12.88 -4.76 -3.25
N VAL A 160 -11.79 -5.45 -2.90
CA VAL A 160 -10.59 -4.82 -2.34
C VAL A 160 -10.00 -3.82 -3.32
N GLY A 161 -9.82 -4.19 -4.60
CA GLY A 161 -9.32 -3.28 -5.63
C GLY A 161 -10.18 -2.03 -5.81
N THR A 162 -11.51 -2.19 -5.81
CA THR A 162 -12.46 -1.07 -5.85
C THR A 162 -12.26 -0.14 -4.66
N VAL A 163 -12.22 -0.70 -3.46
CA VAL A 163 -12.14 0.08 -2.23
C VAL A 163 -10.78 0.77 -2.13
N THR A 164 -9.67 0.06 -2.29
CA THR A 164 -8.34 0.65 -2.12
C THR A 164 -8.10 1.81 -3.10
N THR A 165 -8.62 1.70 -4.33
CA THR A 165 -8.37 2.69 -5.39
C THR A 165 -9.29 3.90 -5.34
N ARG A 166 -10.50 3.79 -4.76
CA ARG A 166 -11.56 4.81 -4.85
C ARG A 166 -12.14 5.29 -3.49
N ILE A 167 -11.71 4.70 -2.38
CA ILE A 167 -12.17 5.08 -1.04
C ILE A 167 -11.78 6.51 -0.68
N ASN A 168 -12.74 7.25 -0.14
CA ASN A 168 -12.57 8.58 0.44
C ASN A 168 -13.02 8.55 1.90
N LEU A 169 -12.45 9.41 2.74
CA LEU A 169 -12.95 9.63 4.09
C LEU A 169 -13.82 10.88 4.09
N ILE A 170 -15.07 10.75 4.51
CA ILE A 170 -16.02 11.87 4.64
C ILE A 170 -16.42 12.05 6.10
N PRO A 171 -16.77 13.28 6.55
CA PRO A 171 -17.27 13.49 7.89
C PRO A 171 -18.55 12.69 8.15
N CYS A 172 -18.63 12.01 9.29
CA CYS A 172 -19.83 11.33 9.75
C CYS A 172 -20.93 12.35 10.04
N GLU A 173 -22.19 11.97 9.78
CA GLU A 173 -23.36 12.81 10.07
C GLU A 173 -23.54 13.03 11.58
N THR A 174 -23.22 12.01 12.38
CA THR A 174 -23.31 12.11 13.84
C THR A 174 -22.02 12.64 14.42
N THR A 175 -22.13 13.75 15.13
CA THR A 175 -21.04 14.25 15.99
C THR A 175 -21.01 13.45 17.29
N ARG A 176 -19.82 13.13 17.76
CA ARG A 176 -19.63 12.51 19.07
C ARG A 176 -20.04 13.48 20.18
N ALA A 177 -20.30 12.95 21.37
CA ALA A 177 -20.70 13.73 22.53
C ALA A 177 -19.66 14.80 22.96
N ASP A 178 -18.40 14.64 22.57
CA ASP A 178 -17.29 15.57 22.80
C ASP A 178 -17.13 16.65 21.71
N GLY A 179 -18.03 16.68 20.72
CA GLY A 179 -17.98 17.63 19.60
C GLY A 179 -17.05 17.22 18.46
N ALA A 180 -16.33 16.10 18.57
CA ALA A 180 -15.52 15.58 17.48
C ALA A 180 -16.38 14.88 16.40
N VAL A 181 -16.01 15.07 15.13
CA VAL A 181 -16.66 14.41 14.00
C VAL A 181 -15.82 13.22 13.59
N ASP A 182 -16.38 12.02 13.68
CA ASP A 182 -15.72 10.81 13.17
C ASP A 182 -15.66 10.87 11.64
N MET A 183 -14.60 10.32 11.04
CA MET A 183 -14.49 10.18 9.59
C MET A 183 -14.94 8.78 9.18
N VAL A 184 -15.85 8.70 8.20
CA VAL A 184 -16.35 7.44 7.66
C VAL A 184 -15.84 7.19 6.24
N PRO A 185 -15.47 5.95 5.91
CA PRO A 185 -15.04 5.62 4.56
C PRO A 185 -16.22 5.50 3.59
N ALA A 186 -16.08 6.09 2.41
CA ALA A 186 -17.12 6.20 1.40
C ALA A 186 -16.58 6.02 -0.03
N LEU A 187 -17.40 5.45 -0.91
CA LEU A 187 -17.26 5.57 -2.35
C LEU A 187 -18.13 6.73 -2.82
N ILE A 188 -17.61 7.57 -3.71
CA ILE A 188 -18.31 8.78 -4.19
C ILE A 188 -18.50 8.65 -5.70
N PRO A 189 -19.65 8.10 -6.16
CA PRO A 189 -19.91 7.92 -7.57
C PRO A 189 -19.73 9.20 -8.38
N MET A 190 -19.33 9.05 -9.64
CA MET A 190 -18.96 10.12 -10.58
C MET A 190 -17.64 10.81 -10.23
N LEU A 191 -17.50 11.32 -9.00
CA LEU A 191 -16.27 12.00 -8.57
C LEU A 191 -15.06 11.07 -8.66
N ASP A 192 -15.24 9.81 -8.27
CA ASP A 192 -14.20 8.79 -8.30
C ASP A 192 -13.82 8.30 -9.71
N MET A 193 -14.43 8.84 -10.76
CA MET A 193 -14.04 8.62 -12.16
C MET A 193 -13.01 9.64 -12.66
N ALA A 194 -12.81 10.75 -11.94
CA ALA A 194 -11.79 11.74 -12.28
C ALA A 194 -10.39 11.16 -12.01
N ASN A 195 -9.50 11.26 -12.99
CA ASN A 195 -8.13 10.74 -12.88
C ASN A 195 -7.23 11.67 -12.06
N HIS A 196 -6.11 11.11 -11.59
CA HIS A 196 -5.10 11.88 -10.87
C HIS A 196 -4.35 12.85 -11.79
N GLU A 197 -4.22 14.10 -11.37
CA GLU A 197 -3.29 15.07 -11.95
C GLU A 197 -2.68 15.94 -10.85
N VAL A 198 -1.41 16.32 -11.03
CA VAL A 198 -0.73 17.29 -10.16
C VAL A 198 -0.68 18.63 -10.89
N VAL A 199 -1.63 19.51 -10.57
CA VAL A 199 -1.65 20.87 -11.13
C VAL A 199 -0.73 21.75 -10.26
N LEU A 200 0.47 22.06 -10.76
CA LEU A 200 1.45 22.94 -10.11
C LEU A 200 1.42 24.34 -10.73
N GLY A 201 0.29 25.03 -10.69
CA GLY A 201 0.21 26.40 -11.21
C GLY A 201 -1.15 26.76 -11.81
N SER A 202 -1.16 27.85 -12.58
CA SER A 202 -2.30 28.33 -13.38
C SER A 202 -2.24 27.79 -14.81
N ASP A 203 -1.84 26.53 -14.98
CA ASP A 203 -1.86 25.90 -16.29
C ASP A 203 -3.32 25.66 -16.71
N ASP A 204 -3.59 25.84 -18.00
CA ASP A 204 -4.89 25.56 -18.60
C ASP A 204 -5.29 24.12 -18.23
N LEU A 205 -6.39 24.01 -17.47
CA LEU A 205 -7.03 22.73 -17.20
C LEU A 205 -7.28 22.05 -18.55
N GLY A 206 -6.71 20.86 -18.76
CA GLY A 206 -6.92 20.12 -20.00
C GLY A 206 -8.41 19.81 -20.24
N ASP A 207 -8.72 19.27 -21.42
CA ASP A 207 -10.10 18.93 -21.82
C ASP A 207 -10.79 17.91 -20.88
N ALA A 208 -10.01 17.18 -20.08
CA ALA A 208 -10.50 16.15 -19.16
C ALA A 208 -10.57 16.67 -17.71
N VAL A 209 -11.67 16.36 -17.01
CA VAL A 209 -11.82 16.65 -15.59
C VAL A 209 -10.91 15.71 -14.78
N SER A 210 -9.89 16.28 -14.15
CA SER A 210 -8.94 15.59 -13.26
C SER A 210 -9.05 16.09 -11.82
N MET A 211 -8.41 15.38 -10.89
CA MET A 211 -8.32 15.80 -9.50
C MET A 211 -6.99 15.39 -8.86
N PHE A 212 -6.57 16.14 -7.84
CA PHE A 212 -5.40 15.80 -7.05
C PHE A 212 -5.77 14.76 -5.97
N TYR A 213 -5.18 13.56 -6.02
CA TYR A 213 -5.50 12.44 -5.11
C TYR A 213 -4.81 12.55 -3.73
N GLY A 214 -4.07 13.63 -3.52
CA GLY A 214 -3.28 13.87 -2.32
C GLY A 214 -1.78 13.66 -2.54
N ARG A 215 -1.00 14.05 -1.53
CA ARG A 215 0.46 13.96 -1.51
C ARG A 215 0.91 12.54 -1.24
N ARG A 216 0.85 11.68 -2.26
CA ARG A 216 1.25 10.27 -2.19
C ARG A 216 2.55 10.06 -2.92
N SER A 217 3.38 9.18 -2.40
CA SER A 217 4.57 8.67 -3.10
C SER A 217 4.20 7.78 -4.29
N CYS A 218 5.13 7.54 -5.21
CA CYS A 218 4.95 6.61 -6.32
C CYS A 218 4.62 5.20 -5.81
N ALA A 219 5.24 4.78 -4.70
CA ALA A 219 4.96 3.50 -4.06
C ALA A 219 3.52 3.44 -3.51
N GLU A 220 3.02 4.53 -2.93
CA GLU A 220 1.63 4.61 -2.44
C GLU A 220 0.61 4.67 -3.57
N HIS A 221 0.89 5.39 -4.65
CA HIS A 221 0.05 5.38 -5.85
C HIS A 221 -0.03 3.98 -6.45
N LEU A 222 1.09 3.24 -6.53
CA LEU A 222 1.06 1.87 -7.03
C LEU A 222 0.24 0.95 -6.12
N LEU A 223 0.52 1.00 -4.82
CA LEU A 223 -0.10 0.10 -3.86
C LEU A 223 -1.61 0.33 -3.73
N HIS A 224 -2.01 1.60 -3.63
CA HIS A 224 -3.40 1.95 -3.31
C HIS A 224 -4.22 2.32 -4.54
N ASN A 225 -3.63 2.93 -5.56
CA ASN A 225 -4.34 3.40 -6.76
C ASN A 225 -4.02 2.58 -8.03
N GLY A 226 -3.03 1.68 -7.99
CA GLY A 226 -2.72 0.77 -9.10
C GLY A 226 -1.93 1.40 -10.24
N PHE A 227 -1.36 2.59 -10.07
CA PHE A 227 -0.54 3.23 -11.10
C PHE A 227 0.66 3.95 -10.52
N VAL A 228 1.67 4.21 -11.34
CA VAL A 228 2.75 5.15 -11.02
C VAL A 228 2.64 6.34 -11.97
N PRO A 229 2.56 7.59 -11.45
CA PRO A 229 2.51 8.78 -12.28
C PRO A 229 3.61 8.75 -13.36
N PRO A 230 3.30 9.10 -14.63
CA PRO A 230 4.28 9.10 -15.70
C PRO A 230 5.33 10.20 -15.52
N ASP A 231 4.92 11.34 -14.97
CA ASP A 231 5.76 12.51 -14.72
C ASP A 231 6.39 12.48 -13.34
N ASN A 232 7.32 13.40 -13.11
CA ASN A 232 8.01 13.52 -11.84
C ASN A 232 7.04 13.91 -10.72
N ASN A 233 6.76 12.98 -9.81
CA ASN A 233 5.90 13.23 -8.67
C ASN A 233 6.64 14.07 -7.60
N PRO A 234 6.22 15.31 -7.33
CA PRO A 234 6.92 16.19 -6.36
C PRO A 234 6.76 15.73 -4.91
N PHE A 235 5.83 14.80 -4.65
CA PHE A 235 5.59 14.23 -3.33
C PHE A 235 6.18 12.83 -3.19
N ASP A 236 7.06 12.43 -4.12
CA ASP A 236 7.67 11.11 -4.05
C ASP A 236 8.70 11.00 -2.92
N SER A 237 8.81 9.79 -2.37
CA SER A 237 9.70 9.51 -1.26
C SER A 237 10.17 8.06 -1.27
N TYR A 238 11.42 7.86 -0.89
CA TYR A 238 12.04 6.57 -0.68
C TYR A 238 12.22 6.30 0.82
N LYS A 239 11.73 5.15 1.30
CA LYS A 239 11.87 4.73 2.71
C LYS A 239 13.21 4.04 2.94
N LEU A 240 14.22 4.82 3.33
CA LEU A 240 15.55 4.30 3.69
C LEU A 240 15.49 3.48 4.98
N LYS A 241 15.89 2.21 4.90
CA LYS A 241 16.06 1.34 6.07
C LYS A 241 17.53 1.16 6.41
N ILE A 242 17.87 1.38 7.67
CA ILE A 242 19.20 1.12 8.23
C ILE A 242 19.03 0.22 9.45
N SER A 243 19.74 -0.90 9.47
CA SER A 243 19.66 -1.87 10.57
C SER A 243 20.94 -1.84 11.39
N LEU A 244 20.83 -1.78 12.72
CA LEU A 244 21.95 -1.98 13.63
C LEU A 244 22.11 -3.48 13.92
N GLY A 245 23.27 -4.04 13.57
CA GLY A 245 23.57 -5.45 13.79
C GLY A 245 23.74 -5.76 15.28
N ARG A 246 23.16 -6.87 15.76
CA ARG A 246 23.28 -7.29 17.17
C ARG A 246 24.72 -7.63 17.60
N SER A 247 25.61 -7.85 16.64
CA SER A 247 27.04 -8.07 16.85
C SER A 247 27.87 -6.77 16.92
N ASP A 248 27.25 -5.60 16.76
CA ASP A 248 27.93 -4.31 16.96
C ASP A 248 28.40 -4.21 18.42
N LYS A 249 29.68 -3.89 18.63
CA LYS A 249 30.29 -3.81 19.96
C LYS A 249 29.60 -2.78 20.87
N MET A 250 29.05 -1.73 20.27
CA MET A 250 28.39 -0.62 20.94
C MET A 250 26.87 -0.68 20.74
N PHE A 251 26.31 -1.88 20.52
CA PHE A 251 24.90 -2.06 20.21
C PHE A 251 23.99 -1.42 21.26
N LYS A 252 24.24 -1.68 22.55
CA LYS A 252 23.39 -1.21 23.65
C LYS A 252 23.42 0.32 23.78
N GLU A 253 24.60 0.90 23.67
CA GLU A 253 24.83 2.34 23.80
C GLU A 253 24.22 3.10 22.62
N LYS A 254 24.40 2.60 21.39
CA LYS A 254 23.76 3.17 20.20
C LYS A 254 22.25 3.01 20.23
N GLN A 255 21.73 1.86 20.65
CA GLN A 255 20.29 1.61 20.77
C GLN A 255 19.65 2.58 21.76
N LYS A 256 20.26 2.81 22.93
CA LYS A 256 19.79 3.78 23.92
C LYS A 256 19.68 5.19 23.31
N LEU A 257 20.68 5.63 22.57
CA LEU A 257 20.65 6.93 21.88
C LEU A 257 19.57 7.01 20.81
N PHE A 258 19.34 5.94 20.06
CA PHE A 258 18.25 5.91 19.08
C PHE A 258 16.87 5.99 19.75
N VAL A 259 16.69 5.37 20.91
CA VAL A 259 15.46 5.53 21.71
C VAL A 259 15.27 6.98 22.14
N GLU A 260 16.34 7.64 22.61
CA GLU A 260 16.30 9.07 22.96
C GLU A 260 16.00 9.98 21.75
N MET A 261 16.34 9.55 20.53
CA MET A 261 15.94 10.23 19.28
C MET A 261 14.50 9.93 18.84
N GLY A 262 13.74 9.13 19.59
CA GLY A 262 12.35 8.79 19.31
C GLY A 262 12.15 7.51 18.49
N PHE A 263 13.18 6.69 18.29
CA PHE A 263 13.02 5.37 17.68
C PHE A 263 12.51 4.33 18.68
N SER A 264 11.87 3.27 18.17
CA SER A 264 11.33 2.19 18.99
C SER A 264 12.45 1.36 19.62
N GLU A 265 12.40 1.17 20.95
CA GLU A 265 13.35 0.34 21.69
C GLU A 265 13.36 -1.12 21.23
N SER A 266 12.19 -1.62 20.81
CA SER A 266 12.02 -3.00 20.33
C SER A 266 12.56 -3.27 18.92
N SER A 267 13.01 -2.23 18.18
CA SER A 267 13.48 -2.36 16.80
C SER A 267 14.96 -2.04 16.68
N ASN A 268 15.68 -2.87 15.94
CA ASN A 268 17.03 -2.56 15.46
C ASN A 268 17.03 -2.11 13.99
N VAL A 269 15.85 -1.85 13.41
CA VAL A 269 15.66 -1.32 12.06
C VAL A 269 15.08 0.08 12.17
N TYR A 270 15.78 1.04 11.59
CA TYR A 270 15.47 2.47 11.63
C TYR A 270 15.07 2.93 10.23
N MET A 271 14.02 3.75 10.15
CA MET A 271 13.41 4.18 8.88
C MET A 271 13.51 5.69 8.76
N HIS A 272 13.92 6.16 7.58
CA HIS A 272 14.00 7.57 7.22
C HIS A 272 13.38 7.79 5.85
N ASP A 273 12.63 8.87 5.69
CA ASP A 273 12.10 9.26 4.39
C ASP A 273 13.14 10.12 3.66
N ILE A 274 13.42 9.73 2.41
CA ILE A 274 14.31 10.44 1.49
C ILE A 274 13.45 10.97 0.35
N ILE A 275 13.53 12.25 0.06
CA ILE A 275 12.75 12.91 -0.98
C ILE A 275 13.66 13.40 -2.10
N LEU A 276 13.05 13.68 -3.25
CA LEU A 276 13.74 14.36 -4.34
C LEU A 276 13.78 15.87 -4.05
N GLY A 277 14.97 16.48 -4.06
CA GLY A 277 15.10 17.93 -3.91
C GLY A 277 16.47 18.41 -3.44
N PRO A 278 16.61 19.73 -3.17
CA PRO A 278 17.86 20.30 -2.66
C PRO A 278 18.17 19.86 -1.22
N GLN A 279 17.15 19.51 -0.45
CA GLN A 279 17.27 18.96 0.90
C GLN A 279 16.59 17.58 0.94
N PRO A 280 17.31 16.51 0.51
CA PRO A 280 16.71 15.20 0.28
C PRO A 280 16.30 14.47 1.56
N PHE A 281 16.71 14.93 2.74
CA PHE A 281 16.33 14.32 4.01
C PHE A 281 16.40 15.32 5.17
N HIS A 282 15.68 15.01 6.24
CA HIS A 282 15.69 15.81 7.47
C HIS A 282 17.07 15.73 8.18
N PRO A 283 17.55 16.81 8.83
CA PRO A 283 18.85 16.81 9.54
C PRO A 283 19.01 15.72 10.61
N SER A 284 17.92 15.14 11.10
CA SER A 284 17.96 14.00 12.04
C SER A 284 18.63 12.76 11.45
N LEU A 285 18.62 12.56 10.13
CA LEU A 285 19.32 11.44 9.48
C LEU A 285 20.84 11.56 9.67
N GLU A 286 21.38 12.79 9.63
CA GLU A 286 22.80 13.02 9.87
C GLU A 286 23.17 12.72 11.33
N HIS A 287 22.35 13.17 12.28
CA HIS A 287 22.53 12.87 13.70
C HIS A 287 22.51 11.36 13.96
N PHE A 288 21.54 10.67 13.35
CA PHE A 288 21.45 9.21 13.37
C PHE A 288 22.74 8.58 12.82
N ALA A 289 23.20 9.00 11.64
CA ALA A 289 24.38 8.45 11.00
C ALA A 289 25.66 8.68 11.82
N ARG A 290 25.79 9.83 12.49
CA ARG A 290 26.91 10.13 13.41
C ARG A 290 26.94 9.16 14.59
N VAL A 291 25.81 8.88 15.23
CA VAL A 291 25.72 7.87 16.29
C VAL A 291 25.99 6.47 15.75
N TYR A 292 25.47 6.15 14.56
CA TYR A 292 25.63 4.85 13.92
C TYR A 292 27.12 4.50 13.67
N VAL A 293 27.93 5.46 13.23
CA VAL A 293 29.36 5.26 12.92
C VAL A 293 30.30 5.55 14.10
N ALA A 294 29.78 5.98 15.26
CA ALA A 294 30.60 6.36 16.40
C ALA A 294 31.27 5.13 17.05
N ASP A 295 32.58 5.24 17.27
CA ASP A 295 33.36 4.25 18.03
C ASP A 295 33.10 4.37 19.54
N ASN A 296 32.81 5.59 20.00
CA ASN A 296 32.38 5.88 21.37
C ASN A 296 31.16 6.82 21.32
N PRO A 297 29.94 6.26 21.27
CA PRO A 297 28.70 7.03 21.11
C PRO A 297 28.35 7.87 22.35
N GLU A 298 28.85 7.52 23.53
CA GLU A 298 28.54 8.24 24.78
C GLU A 298 29.10 9.68 24.80
N VAL A 299 30.18 9.95 24.06
CA VAL A 299 30.69 11.33 23.90
C VAL A 299 29.69 12.23 23.17
N HIS A 300 28.76 11.65 22.41
CA HIS A 300 27.67 12.39 21.77
C HIS A 300 26.49 12.66 22.73
N LEU A 301 26.33 11.93 23.85
CA LEU A 301 25.25 12.13 24.85
C LEU A 301 25.25 13.55 25.44
N ILE A 302 26.43 14.17 25.59
CA ILE A 302 26.58 15.41 26.35
C ILE A 302 26.12 16.64 25.54
N ASN A 303 26.19 16.58 24.21
CA ASN A 303 26.02 17.78 23.36
C ASN A 303 24.66 17.85 22.64
N THR A 304 23.97 16.73 22.41
CA THR A 304 22.70 16.72 21.67
C THR A 304 21.45 16.81 22.54
N VAL A 305 21.51 16.42 23.82
CA VAL A 305 20.33 16.41 24.71
C VAL A 305 20.20 17.71 25.53
N LYS A 306 21.29 18.45 25.74
CA LYS A 306 21.30 19.67 26.59
C LYS A 306 21.21 21.00 25.87
N CYS A 307 21.42 21.07 24.55
CA CYS A 307 21.49 22.35 23.84
C CYS A 307 20.49 22.43 22.67
N SER A 308 19.56 23.38 22.78
CA SER A 308 18.79 23.95 21.68
C SER A 308 19.75 24.74 20.76
N TYR A 309 20.30 24.07 19.72
CA TYR A 309 21.24 24.55 18.67
C TYR A 309 22.70 24.91 19.09
N PRO A 310 23.69 24.86 18.17
CA PRO A 310 24.00 23.86 17.13
C PRO A 310 25.27 23.05 17.45
N MET A 311 25.24 21.77 17.07
CA MET A 311 26.25 20.90 16.44
C MET A 311 27.77 21.21 16.37
N GLU A 312 28.36 22.07 17.21
CA GLU A 312 29.80 22.41 17.11
C GLU A 312 30.75 21.44 17.83
N ALA A 313 30.24 20.54 18.66
CA ALA A 313 31.10 19.68 19.49
C ALA A 313 31.22 18.22 19.00
N SER A 314 30.88 17.95 17.73
CA SER A 314 31.18 16.66 17.11
C SER A 314 32.45 16.77 16.28
N LYS A 315 33.43 15.92 16.58
CA LYS A 315 34.71 15.83 15.85
C LYS A 315 34.46 15.80 14.33
N PRO A 316 35.14 16.62 13.51
CA PRO A 316 35.02 16.60 12.05
C PRO A 316 35.22 15.22 11.42
N ALA A 317 35.97 14.34 12.09
CA ALA A 317 36.16 12.96 11.67
C ALA A 317 34.88 12.11 11.70
N THR A 318 34.03 12.25 12.73
CA THR A 318 32.77 11.49 12.82
C THR A 318 31.75 11.95 11.79
N LEU A 319 31.69 13.27 11.51
CA LEU A 319 30.88 13.81 10.41
C LEU A 319 31.30 13.20 9.08
N ARG A 320 32.60 13.18 8.77
CA ARG A 320 33.11 12.55 7.54
C ARG A 320 32.70 11.07 7.45
N LYS A 321 32.91 10.29 8.51
CA LYS A 321 32.48 8.88 8.56
C LYS A 321 30.98 8.72 8.31
N ALA A 322 30.15 9.60 8.87
CA ALA A 322 28.69 9.54 8.73
C ALA A 322 28.24 9.87 7.29
N VAL A 323 28.83 10.90 6.68
CA VAL A 323 28.60 11.27 5.28
C VAL A 323 29.04 10.15 4.35
N ASP A 324 30.24 9.60 4.55
CA ASP A 324 30.77 8.50 3.74
C ASP A 324 29.88 7.25 3.86
N PHE A 325 29.40 6.95 5.08
CA PHE A 325 28.45 5.87 5.32
C PHE A 325 27.15 6.06 4.52
N LEU A 326 26.53 7.25 4.58
CA LEU A 326 25.29 7.52 3.85
C LEU A 326 25.50 7.48 2.32
N LYS A 327 26.57 8.11 1.81
CA LYS A 327 26.91 8.06 0.38
C LYS A 327 27.10 6.63 -0.12
N ASN A 328 27.85 5.83 0.63
CA ASN A 328 28.05 4.41 0.31
C ASN A 328 26.74 3.64 0.38
N ARG A 329 25.89 3.92 1.37
CA ARG A 329 24.58 3.27 1.50
C ARG A 329 23.68 3.57 0.31
N PHE A 330 23.55 4.83 -0.09
CA PHE A 330 22.76 5.21 -1.27
C PHE A 330 23.32 4.59 -2.54
N ALA A 331 24.65 4.60 -2.74
CA ALA A 331 25.27 3.98 -3.90
C ALA A 331 25.12 2.44 -3.95
N ILE A 332 25.04 1.77 -2.80
CA ILE A 332 24.74 0.32 -2.75
C ILE A 332 23.28 0.07 -3.14
N LEU A 333 22.34 0.84 -2.56
CA LEU A 333 20.91 0.71 -2.84
C LEU A 333 20.59 1.01 -4.30
N GLU A 334 21.19 2.06 -4.86
CA GLU A 334 21.07 2.42 -6.28
C GLU A 334 21.52 1.26 -7.18
N ARG A 335 22.72 0.72 -6.92
CA ARG A 335 23.27 -0.40 -7.72
C ARG A 335 22.44 -1.68 -7.61
N ALA A 336 21.74 -1.90 -6.49
CA ALA A 336 20.90 -3.08 -6.29
C ALA A 336 19.71 -3.15 -7.28
N TYR A 337 19.29 -2.02 -7.87
CA TYR A 337 18.26 -2.01 -8.91
C TYR A 337 18.73 -2.57 -10.25
N GLY A 338 20.03 -2.57 -10.53
CA GLY A 338 20.59 -3.04 -11.78
C GLY A 338 20.04 -2.30 -13.01
N THR A 339 19.88 -3.04 -14.12
CA THR A 339 19.29 -2.50 -15.34
C THR A 339 17.76 -2.57 -15.27
N ILE A 340 17.09 -1.43 -15.43
CA ILE A 340 15.63 -1.36 -15.43
C ILE A 340 15.14 -1.51 -16.87
N ALA A 341 14.59 -2.68 -17.20
CA ALA A 341 13.97 -2.92 -18.49
C ALA A 341 12.69 -2.08 -18.69
N GLU A 342 12.38 -1.75 -19.93
CA GLU A 342 11.08 -1.18 -20.27
C GLU A 342 9.98 -2.22 -20.12
N GLY A 343 8.84 -1.80 -19.57
CA GLY A 343 7.68 -2.66 -19.42
C GLY A 343 6.87 -2.75 -20.70
N ARG A 344 6.29 -3.92 -20.96
CA ARG A 344 5.39 -4.18 -22.09
C ARG A 344 3.93 -4.20 -21.65
N THR A 345 3.66 -4.63 -20.42
CA THR A 345 2.32 -4.59 -19.81
C THR A 345 2.15 -3.34 -18.95
N SER A 346 0.91 -2.98 -18.62
CA SER A 346 0.64 -1.87 -17.68
C SER A 346 1.33 -2.06 -16.33
N ASN A 347 1.36 -3.30 -15.82
CA ASN A 347 2.02 -3.63 -14.56
C ASN A 347 3.53 -3.46 -14.66
N GLU A 348 4.14 -3.97 -15.73
CA GLU A 348 5.58 -3.83 -15.97
C GLU A 348 5.98 -2.37 -16.18
N ILE A 349 5.14 -1.56 -16.84
CA ILE A 349 5.36 -0.12 -17.02
C ILE A 349 5.34 0.60 -15.67
N ASN A 350 4.32 0.36 -14.85
CA ASN A 350 4.23 0.91 -13.49
C ASN A 350 5.47 0.54 -12.66
N MET A 351 5.93 -0.69 -12.80
CA MET A 351 7.10 -1.21 -12.11
C MET A 351 8.40 -0.55 -12.57
N ALA A 352 8.58 -0.38 -13.88
CA ALA A 352 9.72 0.32 -14.43
C ALA A 352 9.74 1.78 -13.97
N ARG A 353 8.58 2.45 -13.94
CA ARG A 353 8.43 3.82 -13.43
C ARG A 353 8.79 3.92 -11.94
N LEU A 354 8.26 3.04 -11.10
CA LEU A 354 8.59 3.01 -9.67
C LEU A 354 10.09 2.90 -9.45
N LYS A 355 10.74 1.92 -10.10
CA LYS A 355 12.18 1.71 -9.99
C LYS A 355 12.98 2.93 -10.45
N LYS A 356 12.58 3.55 -11.56
CA LYS A 356 13.23 4.76 -12.09
C LYS A 356 13.10 5.92 -11.10
N ALA A 357 11.93 6.10 -10.49
CA ALA A 357 11.68 7.14 -9.49
C ALA A 357 12.51 6.93 -8.21
N GLU A 358 12.55 5.71 -7.68
CA GLU A 358 13.36 5.37 -6.50
C GLU A 358 14.87 5.56 -6.78
N VAL A 359 15.35 5.16 -7.95
CA VAL A 359 16.75 5.40 -8.37
C VAL A 359 17.05 6.89 -8.50
N ALA A 360 16.12 7.71 -9.00
CA ALA A 360 16.30 9.15 -9.07
C ALA A 360 16.45 9.79 -7.68
N ILE A 361 15.62 9.38 -6.71
CA ILE A 361 15.73 9.84 -5.31
C ILE A 361 17.08 9.44 -4.71
N LEU A 362 17.49 8.17 -4.88
CA LEU A 362 18.77 7.67 -4.36
C LEU A 362 19.97 8.39 -4.97
N LYS A 363 19.94 8.71 -6.26
CA LYS A 363 20.98 9.49 -6.95
C LYS A 363 21.04 10.93 -6.46
N ASN A 364 19.89 11.56 -6.22
CA ASN A 364 19.82 12.93 -5.71
C ASN A 364 20.32 13.06 -4.26
N ALA A 365 20.13 12.03 -3.43
CA ALA A 365 20.55 12.02 -2.04
C ALA A 365 22.06 11.73 -1.82
N ARG A 366 22.77 11.27 -2.86
CA ARG A 366 24.19 10.93 -2.84
C ARG A 366 25.07 12.16 -3.05
#